data_AF-A0A817S4I6-F1
#
_entry.id   AF-A0A817S4I6-F1
#
_cell.length_a   1.000
_cell.length_b   1.000
_cell.length_c   1.000
_cell.angle_alpha   90.00
_cell.angle_beta   90.00
_cell.angle_gamma   90.00
#
_symmetry.space_group_name_H-M   'P 1'
#
loop_
_entity.id
_entity.type
_entity.pdbx_description
1 polymer ?
#
loop_
_entity_poly.entity_id
_entity_poly.type
_entity_poly.pdbx_seq_one_letter_code
_entity_poly.pdbx_strand_id
1 'polypeptide(L)'
;MTSNGIQFYRVRGTHYECARHIGIACRELIKKRIEDDRIYLTPMFNFIQTTDGHKLHQGFIEIIRKTFPWYWDEICGLADGSEIPLEQILVLNFENETQTAYRLHEAQKVNHQQEDEETGAKGCTTVLINRLDTNTLSLIHNEDNTAGLYETGYLIEADIKSSPYDNGTRYSPDERFIAYCYAGVIPGIAFGANKHGFAYTLNALYPNFVGQNRIPRLIINRALLSIADENQLDELIHTIPIAYAFCINGAFFRVRNKDTCHLINYELGPKFNSETNFVSKCLILNNEQYRQYQECYFLGYFDKC
;
A
#
# COMPACT_ATOMS: atom_id res chain seq x y z
N MET A 1 -30.16 -4.01 10.25
CA MET A 1 -29.03 -4.06 9.30
C MET A 1 -28.99 -5.46 8.74
N THR A 2 -29.49 -5.67 7.52
CA THR A 2 -29.23 -6.92 6.80
C THR A 2 -27.74 -6.96 6.49
N SER A 3 -27.01 -7.90 7.08
CA SER A 3 -25.58 -8.06 6.87
C SER A 3 -25.33 -8.53 5.45
N ASN A 4 -25.22 -7.59 4.51
CA ASN A 4 -24.55 -7.88 3.25
C ASN A 4 -23.07 -8.03 3.61
N GLY A 5 -22.54 -9.26 3.53
CA GLY A 5 -21.13 -9.52 3.79
C GLY A 5 -20.22 -8.71 2.86
N ILE A 6 -18.94 -8.60 3.21
CA ILE A 6 -17.93 -7.94 2.35
C ILE A 6 -17.94 -8.64 0.98
N GLN A 7 -18.11 -7.84 -0.08
CA GLN A 7 -18.14 -8.38 -1.44
C GLN A 7 -16.80 -9.02 -1.80
N PHE A 8 -16.83 -10.11 -2.55
CA PHE A 8 -15.64 -10.89 -2.89
C PHE A 8 -15.59 -11.16 -4.40
N TYR A 9 -14.52 -10.72 -5.06
CA TYR A 9 -14.33 -10.85 -6.49
C TYR A 9 -13.14 -11.76 -6.82
N ARG A 10 -13.27 -12.58 -7.87
CA ARG A 10 -12.15 -13.37 -8.41
C ARG A 10 -11.79 -12.85 -9.79
N VAL A 11 -10.51 -12.57 -10.02
CA VAL A 11 -10.01 -12.09 -11.31
C VAL A 11 -8.76 -12.85 -11.73
N ARG A 12 -8.60 -13.01 -13.04
CA ARG A 12 -7.46 -13.68 -13.67
C ARG A 12 -7.17 -13.03 -15.01
N GLY A 13 -5.89 -12.82 -15.31
CA GLY A 13 -5.45 -12.11 -16.50
C GLY A 13 -4.17 -11.32 -16.22
N THR A 14 -3.79 -10.45 -17.14
CA THR A 14 -2.74 -9.46 -16.91
C THR A 14 -3.15 -8.43 -15.86
N HIS A 15 -2.21 -7.61 -15.41
CA HIS A 15 -2.46 -6.49 -14.49
C HIS A 15 -3.61 -5.59 -14.99
N TYR A 16 -3.54 -5.13 -16.24
CA TYR A 16 -4.59 -4.33 -16.88
C TYR A 16 -5.95 -5.04 -16.90
N GLU A 17 -6.00 -6.27 -17.40
CA GLU A 17 -7.26 -7.01 -17.57
C GLU A 17 -7.96 -7.27 -16.23
N CYS A 18 -7.20 -7.67 -15.21
CA CYS A 18 -7.73 -7.88 -13.87
C CYS A 18 -8.30 -6.58 -13.30
N ALA A 19 -7.55 -5.48 -13.36
CA ALA A 19 -8.01 -4.19 -12.87
C ALA A 19 -9.23 -3.66 -13.64
N ARG A 20 -9.27 -3.87 -14.96
CA ARG A 20 -10.44 -3.54 -15.79
C ARG A 20 -11.67 -4.34 -15.43
N HIS A 21 -11.55 -5.63 -15.17
CA HIS A 21 -12.66 -6.45 -14.70
C HIS A 21 -13.18 -5.99 -13.34
N ILE A 22 -12.29 -5.65 -12.40
CA ILE A 22 -12.68 -5.05 -11.11
C ILE A 22 -13.36 -3.71 -11.32
N GLY A 23 -12.83 -2.84 -12.19
CA GLY A 23 -13.44 -1.55 -12.52
C GLY A 23 -14.88 -1.69 -13.03
N ILE A 24 -15.14 -2.66 -13.92
CA ILE A 24 -16.49 -2.96 -14.41
C ILE A 24 -17.39 -3.41 -13.26
N ALA A 25 -16.93 -4.38 -12.45
CA ALA A 25 -17.72 -4.99 -11.39
C ALA A 25 -18.03 -4.02 -10.23
N CYS A 26 -17.11 -3.09 -9.96
CA CYS A 26 -17.16 -2.19 -8.81
C CYS A 26 -17.51 -0.74 -9.19
N ARG A 27 -17.86 -0.44 -10.44
CA ARG A 27 -18.19 0.91 -10.93
C ARG A 27 -19.09 1.70 -9.99
N GLU A 28 -20.20 1.10 -9.57
CA GLU A 28 -21.18 1.77 -8.71
C GLU A 28 -20.67 1.95 -7.28
N LEU A 29 -19.81 1.05 -6.78
CA LEU A 29 -19.13 1.24 -5.48
C LEU A 29 -18.15 2.42 -5.55
N ILE A 30 -17.43 2.57 -6.67
CA ILE A 30 -16.48 3.69 -6.88
C ILE A 30 -17.23 5.01 -6.93
N LYS A 31 -18.32 5.10 -7.72
CA LYS A 31 -19.17 6.30 -7.77
C LYS A 31 -19.75 6.63 -6.40
N LYS A 32 -20.26 5.63 -5.68
CA LYS A 32 -20.80 5.81 -4.33
C LYS A 32 -19.74 6.35 -3.38
N ARG A 33 -18.52 5.78 -3.37
CA ARG A 33 -17.40 6.30 -2.57
C ARG A 33 -17.12 7.77 -2.88
N ILE A 34 -17.00 8.10 -4.18
CA ILE A 34 -16.72 9.48 -4.61
C ILE A 34 -17.83 10.43 -4.13
N GLU A 35 -19.09 10.00 -4.16
CA GLU A 35 -20.22 10.79 -3.69
C GLU A 35 -20.22 10.96 -2.17
N ASP A 36 -20.06 9.87 -1.42
CA ASP A 36 -20.10 9.87 0.04
C ASP A 36 -18.92 10.64 0.64
N ASP A 37 -17.74 10.54 0.03
CA ASP A 37 -16.51 11.21 0.47
C ASP A 37 -16.29 12.55 -0.27
N ARG A 38 -17.30 13.07 -0.98
CA ARG A 38 -17.19 14.27 -1.85
C ARG A 38 -16.55 15.47 -1.14
N ILE A 39 -16.88 15.70 0.14
CA ILE A 39 -16.34 16.81 0.93
C ILE A 39 -14.81 16.73 1.05
N TYR A 40 -14.28 15.51 1.18
CA TYR A 40 -12.84 15.26 1.30
C TYR A 40 -12.14 15.23 -0.06
N LEU A 41 -12.79 14.64 -1.07
CA LEU A 41 -12.18 14.44 -2.40
C LEU A 41 -12.21 15.68 -3.29
N THR A 42 -13.24 16.53 -3.19
CA THR A 42 -13.40 17.71 -4.07
C THR A 42 -12.22 18.68 -4.00
N PRO A 43 -11.68 19.04 -2.82
CA PRO A 43 -10.47 19.88 -2.75
C PRO A 43 -9.27 19.29 -3.51
N MET A 44 -9.05 17.97 -3.40
CA MET A 44 -7.97 17.29 -4.11
C MET A 44 -8.22 17.24 -5.63
N PHE A 45 -9.45 16.97 -6.06
CA PHE A 45 -9.82 17.04 -7.47
C PHE A 45 -9.59 18.43 -8.06
N ASN A 46 -9.88 19.50 -7.32
CA ASN A 46 -9.59 20.86 -7.76
C ASN A 46 -8.08 21.16 -7.75
N PHE A 47 -7.35 20.67 -6.76
CA PHE A 47 -5.91 20.87 -6.63
C PHE A 47 -5.14 20.31 -7.82
N ILE A 48 -5.47 19.11 -8.31
CA ILE A 48 -4.79 18.50 -9.45
C ILE A 48 -4.99 19.25 -10.78
N GLN A 49 -5.97 20.17 -10.85
CA GLN A 49 -6.16 21.05 -12.01
C GLN A 49 -5.25 22.29 -11.97
N THR A 50 -4.56 22.54 -10.86
CA THR A 50 -3.56 23.60 -10.74
C THR A 50 -2.20 23.16 -11.30
N THR A 51 -1.32 24.11 -11.61
CA THR A 51 0.04 23.79 -12.07
C THR A 51 0.80 22.88 -11.11
N ASP A 52 0.72 23.14 -9.80
CA ASP A 52 1.46 22.38 -8.79
C ASP A 52 0.91 20.97 -8.60
N GLY A 53 -0.42 20.83 -8.56
CA GLY A 53 -1.08 19.53 -8.49
C GLY A 53 -0.84 18.68 -9.75
N HIS A 54 -0.92 19.30 -10.94
CA HIS A 54 -0.61 18.63 -12.20
C HIS A 54 0.84 18.15 -12.24
N LYS A 55 1.80 19.01 -11.84
CA LYS A 55 3.22 18.67 -11.78
C LYS A 55 3.50 17.52 -10.81
N LEU A 56 2.83 17.49 -9.65
CA LEU A 56 2.95 16.40 -8.68
C LEU A 56 2.51 15.05 -9.28
N HIS A 57 1.30 14.99 -9.83
CA HIS A 57 0.76 13.77 -10.42
C HIS A 57 1.55 13.32 -11.64
N GLN A 58 1.99 14.25 -12.49
CA GLN A 58 2.85 13.93 -13.63
C GLN A 58 4.16 13.27 -13.16
N GLY A 59 4.81 13.82 -12.13
CA GLY A 59 6.02 13.22 -11.56
C GLY A 59 5.79 11.79 -11.06
N PHE A 60 4.65 11.53 -10.39
CA PHE A 60 4.26 10.18 -9.98
C PHE A 60 4.03 9.24 -11.16
N ILE A 61 3.30 9.68 -12.18
CA ILE A 61 3.04 8.87 -13.39
C ILE A 61 4.37 8.49 -14.06
N GLU A 62 5.28 9.45 -14.24
CA GLU A 62 6.58 9.22 -14.89
C GLU A 62 7.42 8.19 -14.13
N ILE A 63 7.54 8.32 -12.81
CA ILE A 63 8.35 7.39 -12.01
C ILE A 63 7.70 6.01 -11.89
N ILE A 64 6.37 5.90 -11.83
CA ILE A 64 5.66 4.62 -11.85
C ILE A 64 5.88 3.91 -13.18
N ARG A 65 5.67 4.59 -14.31
CA ARG A 65 5.86 3.99 -15.64
C ARG A 65 7.28 3.49 -15.86
N LYS A 66 8.27 4.17 -15.29
CA LYS A 66 9.67 3.74 -15.33
C LYS A 66 9.90 2.49 -14.46
N THR A 67 9.47 2.53 -13.20
CA THR A 67 9.85 1.53 -12.19
C THR A 67 8.92 0.32 -12.18
N PHE A 68 7.61 0.54 -12.24
CA PHE A 68 6.55 -0.47 -12.15
C PHE A 68 5.46 -0.23 -13.21
N PRO A 69 5.76 -0.35 -14.51
CA PRO A 69 4.78 -0.06 -15.58
C PRO A 69 3.52 -0.93 -15.50
N TRP A 70 3.59 -2.12 -14.92
CA TRP A 70 2.42 -2.98 -14.73
C TRP A 70 1.44 -2.48 -13.67
N TYR A 71 1.89 -1.75 -12.65
CA TYR A 71 0.97 -1.09 -11.71
C TYR A 71 0.36 0.17 -12.31
N TRP A 72 1.06 0.84 -13.24
CA TRP A 72 0.43 1.86 -14.08
C TRP A 72 -0.71 1.27 -14.93
N ASP A 73 -0.47 0.10 -15.53
CA ASP A 73 -1.50 -0.62 -16.28
C ASP A 73 -2.71 -1.01 -15.42
N GLU A 74 -2.52 -1.36 -14.14
CA GLU A 74 -3.65 -1.58 -13.21
C GLU A 74 -4.48 -0.30 -13.02
N ILE A 75 -3.84 0.84 -12.80
CA ILE A 75 -4.53 2.13 -12.63
C ILE A 75 -5.33 2.47 -13.90
N CYS A 76 -4.73 2.32 -15.08
CA CYS A 76 -5.41 2.53 -16.36
C CYS A 76 -6.58 1.55 -16.55
N GLY A 77 -6.36 0.26 -16.30
CA GLY A 77 -7.41 -0.76 -16.41
C GLY A 77 -8.59 -0.45 -15.49
N LEU A 78 -8.32 -0.07 -14.24
CA LEU A 78 -9.35 0.31 -13.28
C LEU A 78 -10.17 1.51 -13.76
N ALA A 79 -9.53 2.55 -14.30
CA ALA A 79 -10.21 3.70 -14.88
C ALA A 79 -11.08 3.31 -16.09
N ASP A 80 -10.50 2.57 -17.05
CA ASP A 80 -11.20 2.13 -18.26
C ASP A 80 -12.41 1.23 -17.95
N GLY A 81 -12.28 0.32 -16.98
CA GLY A 81 -13.35 -0.58 -16.59
C GLY A 81 -14.48 0.13 -15.84
N SER A 82 -14.10 1.04 -14.94
CA SER A 82 -15.06 1.79 -14.13
C SER A 82 -15.73 2.95 -14.88
N GLU A 83 -15.17 3.36 -16.03
CA GLU A 83 -15.59 4.58 -16.75
C GLU A 83 -15.52 5.85 -15.87
N ILE A 84 -14.67 5.83 -14.85
CA ILE A 84 -14.34 7.00 -14.04
C ILE A 84 -13.13 7.70 -14.67
N PRO A 85 -13.13 9.05 -14.78
CA PRO A 85 -11.99 9.77 -15.33
C PRO A 85 -10.68 9.38 -14.63
N LEU A 86 -9.63 9.11 -15.43
CA LEU A 86 -8.32 8.68 -14.93
C LEU A 86 -7.79 9.60 -13.82
N GLU A 87 -7.95 10.92 -13.98
CA GLU A 87 -7.54 11.92 -12.99
C GLU A 87 -8.18 11.71 -11.61
N GLN A 88 -9.46 11.29 -11.56
CA GLN A 88 -10.12 10.98 -10.29
C GLN A 88 -9.59 9.68 -9.70
N ILE A 89 -9.36 8.66 -10.53
CA ILE A 89 -8.72 7.41 -10.08
C ILE A 89 -7.30 7.68 -9.54
N LEU A 90 -6.52 8.55 -10.16
CA LEU A 90 -5.20 8.94 -9.66
C LEU A 90 -5.29 9.61 -8.30
N VAL A 91 -6.26 10.51 -8.08
CA VAL A 91 -6.49 11.10 -6.75
C VAL A 91 -6.87 10.04 -5.72
N LEU A 92 -7.71 9.06 -6.05
CA LEU A 92 -8.02 7.96 -5.13
C LEU A 92 -6.80 7.09 -4.80
N ASN A 93 -5.91 6.87 -5.78
CA ASN A 93 -4.72 6.03 -5.61
C ASN A 93 -3.55 6.76 -4.92
N PHE A 94 -3.50 8.09 -5.00
CA PHE A 94 -2.47 8.93 -4.38
C PHE A 94 -3.09 9.88 -3.34
N GLU A 95 -4.13 9.42 -2.64
CA GLU A 95 -4.98 10.24 -1.79
C GLU A 95 -4.17 10.97 -0.71
N ASN A 96 -3.36 10.25 0.07
CA ASN A 96 -2.56 10.84 1.14
C ASN A 96 -1.54 11.87 0.60
N GLU A 97 -0.80 11.51 -0.45
CA GLU A 97 0.16 12.41 -1.09
C GLU A 97 -0.53 13.67 -1.62
N THR A 98 -1.68 13.51 -2.27
CA THR A 98 -2.43 14.63 -2.86
C THR A 98 -3.03 15.52 -1.77
N GLN A 99 -3.56 14.93 -0.70
CA GLN A 99 -4.11 15.63 0.46
C GLN A 99 -3.04 16.47 1.16
N THR A 100 -1.88 15.88 1.47
CA THR A 100 -0.78 16.60 2.12
C THR A 100 -0.22 17.69 1.19
N ALA A 101 -0.04 17.43 -0.10
CA ALA A 101 0.43 18.43 -1.05
C ALA A 101 -0.56 19.61 -1.21
N TYR A 102 -1.85 19.33 -1.30
CA TYR A 102 -2.90 20.34 -1.31
C TYR A 102 -2.84 21.23 -0.05
N ARG A 103 -2.75 20.62 1.13
CA ARG A 103 -2.63 21.34 2.40
C ARG A 103 -1.42 22.28 2.41
N LEU A 104 -0.26 21.79 1.98
CA LEU A 104 0.96 22.60 1.88
C LEU A 104 0.83 23.73 0.87
N HIS A 105 0.14 23.51 -0.24
CA HIS A 105 -0.14 24.53 -1.25
C HIS A 105 -1.03 25.66 -0.72
N GLU A 106 -2.11 25.31 0.00
CA GLU A 106 -3.00 26.30 0.59
C GLU A 106 -2.33 27.09 1.73
N ALA A 107 -1.52 26.42 2.54
CA ALA A 107 -0.74 27.06 3.60
C ALA A 107 0.28 28.10 3.08
N GLN A 108 0.70 28.02 1.81
CA GLN A 108 1.56 29.03 1.18
C GLN A 108 0.78 30.26 0.72
N LYS A 109 -0.52 30.14 0.44
CA LYS A 109 -1.37 31.24 -0.07
C LYS A 109 -1.88 32.14 1.05
N VAL A 110 -2.22 31.53 2.18
CA VAL A 110 -2.64 32.25 3.38
C VAL A 110 -1.36 32.44 4.20
N ASN A 111 -0.92 33.67 4.49
CA ASN A 111 0.22 33.94 5.40
C ASN A 111 -0.11 33.52 6.85
N HIS A 112 -0.58 32.30 7.06
CA HIS A 112 -1.06 31.74 8.30
C HIS A 112 -0.28 30.46 8.58
N GLN A 113 0.53 30.55 9.64
CA GLN A 113 1.16 29.43 10.35
C GLN A 113 0.10 28.65 11.15
N GLN A 114 -1.06 28.37 10.57
CA GLN A 114 -1.95 27.40 11.18
C GLN A 114 -1.45 26.03 10.78
N GLU A 115 -0.66 25.45 11.68
CA GLU A 115 -0.36 24.02 11.72
C GLU A 115 -1.69 23.28 11.97
N ASP A 116 -2.56 23.23 10.96
CA ASP A 116 -3.47 22.11 10.83
C ASP A 116 -2.55 20.92 10.53
N GLU A 117 -1.98 20.36 11.59
CA GLU A 117 -1.41 19.03 11.56
C GLU A 117 -2.49 18.12 10.95
N GLU A 118 -2.07 17.19 10.11
CA GLU A 118 -2.96 16.15 9.63
C GLU A 118 -3.36 15.32 10.85
N THR A 119 -4.40 15.80 11.57
CA THR A 119 -4.88 15.14 12.77
C THR A 119 -5.23 13.74 12.33
N GLY A 120 -4.58 12.74 12.95
CA GLY A 120 -4.83 11.32 12.75
C GLY A 120 -6.22 10.91 13.22
N ALA A 121 -7.25 11.64 12.78
CA ALA A 121 -8.67 11.43 13.07
C ALA A 121 -9.16 10.07 12.54
N LYS A 122 -8.34 9.38 11.76
CA LYS A 122 -8.49 7.99 11.34
C LYS A 122 -7.17 7.28 11.66
N GLY A 123 -7.23 6.15 12.34
CA GLY A 123 -6.04 5.41 12.70
C GLY A 123 -6.36 3.94 12.84
N CYS A 124 -5.73 3.10 12.03
CA CYS A 124 -5.83 1.66 12.17
C CYS A 124 -5.01 1.19 13.38
N THR A 125 -5.34 0.03 13.95
CA THR A 125 -4.53 -0.64 14.96
C THR A 125 -4.17 -2.05 14.49
N THR A 126 -2.89 -2.37 14.58
CA THR A 126 -2.40 -3.74 14.34
C THR A 126 -1.83 -4.31 15.63
N VAL A 127 -2.17 -5.56 15.94
CA VAL A 127 -1.62 -6.32 17.07
C VAL A 127 -0.90 -7.56 16.55
N LEU A 128 0.37 -7.68 16.94
CA LEU A 128 1.27 -8.78 16.59
C LEU A 128 1.49 -9.66 17.82
N ILE A 129 1.18 -10.95 17.72
CA ILE A 129 1.30 -11.90 18.84
C ILE A 129 2.10 -13.12 18.39
N ASN A 130 3.22 -13.36 19.06
CA ASN A 130 4.03 -14.57 18.90
C ASN A 130 3.98 -15.39 20.21
N ARG A 131 3.07 -16.37 20.27
CA ARG A 131 2.82 -17.20 21.47
C ARG A 131 3.52 -18.55 21.35
N LEU A 132 4.48 -18.78 22.23
CA LEU A 132 5.24 -20.04 22.31
C LEU A 132 4.41 -21.22 22.85
N ASP A 133 3.66 -21.02 23.94
CA ASP A 133 2.90 -22.08 24.61
C ASP A 133 1.79 -22.70 23.76
N THR A 134 1.15 -21.91 22.90
CA THR A 134 0.13 -22.37 21.96
C THR A 134 0.69 -22.53 20.54
N ASN A 135 1.97 -22.28 20.33
CA ASN A 135 2.62 -22.25 19.02
C ASN A 135 1.80 -21.47 17.97
N THR A 136 1.38 -20.24 18.34
CA THR A 136 0.46 -19.42 17.56
C THR A 136 1.12 -18.10 17.17
N LEU A 137 1.08 -17.80 15.88
CA LEU A 137 1.48 -16.51 15.31
C LEU A 137 0.23 -15.79 14.82
N SER A 138 -0.07 -14.62 15.38
CA SER A 138 -1.28 -13.85 15.06
C SER A 138 -0.92 -12.46 14.55
N LEU A 139 -1.56 -12.10 13.45
CA LEU A 139 -1.62 -10.76 12.88
C LEU A 139 -3.09 -10.34 12.93
N ILE A 140 -3.40 -9.34 13.75
CA ILE A 140 -4.78 -8.87 13.98
C ILE A 140 -4.83 -7.38 13.64
N HIS A 141 -5.86 -6.95 12.91
CA HIS A 141 -5.97 -5.58 12.42
C HIS A 141 -7.41 -5.12 12.36
N ASN A 142 -7.68 -3.89 12.81
CA ASN A 142 -8.88 -3.15 12.44
C ASN A 142 -8.52 -2.08 11.41
N GLU A 143 -9.43 -1.87 10.46
CA GLU A 143 -9.29 -0.91 9.39
C GLU A 143 -10.31 0.22 9.62
N ASP A 144 -9.83 1.40 9.99
CA ASP A 144 -10.66 2.52 10.41
C ASP A 144 -10.67 3.61 9.33
N ASN A 145 -11.84 3.84 8.71
CA ASN A 145 -11.99 4.86 7.67
C ASN A 145 -13.40 5.47 7.61
N THR A 146 -13.72 6.22 6.55
CA THR A 146 -15.06 6.84 6.36
C THR A 146 -16.15 5.79 6.25
N ALA A 147 -17.39 6.21 6.53
CA ALA A 147 -18.57 5.38 6.27
C ALA A 147 -18.68 5.00 4.78
N GLY A 148 -18.31 5.91 3.86
CA GLY A 148 -18.26 5.63 2.42
C GLY A 148 -17.34 4.46 2.10
N LEU A 149 -16.15 4.41 2.69
CA LEU A 149 -15.22 3.28 2.52
C LEU A 149 -15.68 2.01 3.22
N TYR A 150 -16.30 2.10 4.40
CA TYR A 150 -16.90 0.95 5.07
C TYR A 150 -17.97 0.27 4.21
N GLU A 151 -18.80 1.04 3.50
CA GLU A 151 -19.87 0.52 2.66
C GLU A 151 -19.43 0.05 1.27
N THR A 152 -18.26 0.51 0.80
CA THR A 152 -17.79 0.28 -0.57
C THR A 152 -16.55 -0.60 -0.66
N GLY A 153 -15.92 -0.94 0.46
CA GLY A 153 -14.79 -1.86 0.52
C GLY A 153 -15.15 -3.28 0.10
N TYR A 154 -14.20 -3.96 -0.53
CA TYR A 154 -14.38 -5.32 -1.02
C TYR A 154 -13.08 -6.12 -0.95
N LEU A 155 -13.20 -7.44 -1.04
CA LEU A 155 -12.09 -8.37 -1.16
C LEU A 155 -11.92 -8.81 -2.61
N ILE A 156 -10.67 -9.01 -3.01
CA ILE A 156 -10.36 -9.69 -4.27
C ILE A 156 -9.44 -10.87 -4.04
N GLU A 157 -9.61 -11.92 -4.84
CA GLU A 157 -8.60 -12.94 -5.10
C GLU A 157 -8.17 -12.81 -6.57
N ALA A 158 -6.88 -12.52 -6.77
CA ALA A 158 -6.31 -12.29 -8.09
C ALA A 158 -5.32 -13.40 -8.46
N ASP A 159 -5.40 -13.88 -9.70
CA ASP A 159 -4.40 -14.75 -10.34
C ASP A 159 -3.81 -13.98 -11.54
N ILE A 160 -2.82 -13.13 -11.26
CA ILE A 160 -2.18 -12.25 -12.25
C ILE A 160 -1.18 -13.05 -13.08
N LYS A 161 -1.27 -12.88 -14.40
CA LYS A 161 -0.34 -13.46 -15.37
C LYS A 161 0.67 -12.43 -15.82
N SER A 162 1.93 -12.85 -15.80
CA SER A 162 3.05 -12.05 -16.29
C SER A 162 2.84 -11.63 -17.75
N SER A 163 3.19 -10.39 -18.04
CA SER A 163 3.14 -9.75 -19.36
C SER A 163 4.49 -9.10 -19.70
N PRO A 164 4.90 -9.10 -20.98
CA PRO A 164 6.15 -8.48 -21.41
C PRO A 164 6.06 -6.95 -21.43
N TYR A 165 7.16 -6.30 -21.05
CA TYR A 165 7.41 -4.85 -21.10
C TYR A 165 8.75 -4.59 -21.78
N ASP A 166 8.98 -3.34 -22.20
CA ASP A 166 10.27 -2.89 -22.75
C ASP A 166 10.74 -3.80 -23.92
N ASN A 167 9.85 -4.05 -24.88
CA ASN A 167 10.06 -4.97 -26.01
C ASN A 167 10.44 -6.41 -25.61
N GLY A 168 9.96 -6.87 -24.46
CA GLY A 168 10.22 -8.22 -23.93
C GLY A 168 11.53 -8.35 -23.16
N THR A 169 12.20 -7.24 -22.84
CA THR A 169 13.40 -7.23 -21.98
C THR A 169 13.06 -7.27 -20.49
N ARG A 170 11.85 -6.83 -20.12
CA ARG A 170 11.32 -6.89 -18.76
C ARG A 170 9.96 -7.59 -18.76
N TYR A 171 9.60 -8.22 -17.66
CA TYR A 171 8.32 -8.88 -17.47
C TYR A 171 7.71 -8.44 -16.15
N SER A 172 6.39 -8.28 -16.12
CA SER A 172 5.68 -8.11 -14.85
C SER A 172 5.72 -9.41 -14.03
N PRO A 173 5.58 -9.34 -12.71
CA PRO A 173 5.53 -10.54 -11.88
C PRO A 173 4.30 -11.41 -12.19
N ASP A 174 4.44 -12.74 -12.04
CA ASP A 174 3.30 -13.64 -11.89
C ASP A 174 2.89 -13.65 -10.42
N GLU A 175 1.64 -13.30 -10.13
CA GLU A 175 1.18 -13.07 -8.77
C GLU A 175 -0.09 -13.85 -8.50
N ARG A 176 -0.25 -14.28 -7.24
CA ARG A 176 -1.55 -14.73 -6.75
C ARG A 176 -1.71 -14.29 -5.31
N PHE A 177 -2.80 -13.60 -5.02
CA PHE A 177 -3.03 -13.00 -3.72
C PHE A 177 -4.51 -12.80 -3.44
N ILE A 178 -4.81 -12.61 -2.15
CA ILE A 178 -6.06 -12.06 -1.65
C ILE A 178 -5.78 -10.71 -1.00
N ALA A 179 -6.62 -9.70 -1.24
CA ALA A 179 -6.43 -8.38 -0.64
C ALA A 179 -7.78 -7.69 -0.39
N TYR A 180 -7.84 -6.92 0.69
CA TYR A 180 -8.90 -5.93 0.88
C TYR A 180 -8.57 -4.67 0.09
N CYS A 181 -9.59 -4.16 -0.61
CA CYS A 181 -9.48 -3.07 -1.54
C CYS A 181 -10.49 -1.98 -1.18
N TYR A 182 -10.01 -0.75 -1.21
CA TYR A 182 -10.88 0.43 -1.22
C TYR A 182 -11.45 0.62 -2.64
N ALA A 183 -12.68 1.10 -2.75
CA ALA A 183 -13.27 1.36 -4.07
C ALA A 183 -12.46 2.42 -4.83
N GLY A 184 -12.01 2.07 -6.04
CA GLY A 184 -11.27 2.96 -6.94
C GLY A 184 -9.76 3.00 -6.68
N VAL A 185 -9.24 2.11 -5.84
CA VAL A 185 -7.83 2.00 -5.46
C VAL A 185 -7.32 0.62 -5.87
N ILE A 186 -6.12 0.56 -6.43
CA ILE A 186 -5.49 -0.73 -6.76
C ILE A 186 -5.19 -1.53 -5.47
N PRO A 187 -5.05 -2.86 -5.54
CA PRO A 187 -4.95 -3.70 -4.36
C PRO A 187 -3.76 -3.36 -3.44
N GLY A 188 -3.93 -3.64 -2.14
CA GLY A 188 -2.83 -3.63 -1.18
C GLY A 188 -2.82 -2.48 -0.18
N ILE A 189 -3.81 -1.59 -0.20
CA ILE A 189 -3.88 -0.40 0.67
C ILE A 189 -3.96 -0.69 2.18
N ALA A 190 -4.56 -1.83 2.56
CA ALA A 190 -4.92 -2.16 3.93
C ALA A 190 -4.27 -3.47 4.39
N PHE A 191 -4.77 -4.60 3.92
CA PHE A 191 -4.24 -5.92 4.24
C PHE A 191 -4.37 -6.89 3.08
N GLY A 192 -3.51 -7.90 3.07
CA GLY A 192 -3.54 -8.96 2.07
C GLY A 192 -2.57 -10.09 2.37
N ALA A 193 -2.67 -11.13 1.57
CA ALA A 193 -1.79 -12.29 1.62
C ALA A 193 -1.53 -12.85 0.23
N ASN A 194 -0.31 -13.32 -0.01
CA ASN A 194 0.11 -13.84 -1.32
C ASN A 194 0.42 -15.34 -1.32
N LYS A 195 0.63 -15.92 -2.51
CA LYS A 195 0.97 -17.34 -2.72
C LYS A 195 2.28 -17.80 -2.08
N HIS A 196 3.16 -16.86 -1.74
CA HIS A 196 4.43 -17.12 -1.06
C HIS A 196 4.24 -17.26 0.46
N GLY A 197 3.06 -16.91 0.96
CA GLY A 197 2.72 -16.98 2.38
C GLY A 197 3.07 -15.72 3.15
N PHE A 198 3.43 -14.64 2.45
CA PHE A 198 3.50 -13.33 3.07
C PHE A 198 2.09 -12.82 3.29
N ALA A 199 1.73 -12.56 4.55
CA ALA A 199 0.50 -11.86 4.91
C ALA A 199 0.86 -10.61 5.71
N TYR A 200 0.21 -9.51 5.39
CA TYR A 200 0.51 -8.21 5.96
C TYR A 200 -0.74 -7.36 6.21
N THR A 201 -0.58 -6.40 7.11
CA THR A 201 -1.48 -5.27 7.33
C THR A 201 -0.67 -3.99 7.32
N LEU A 202 -1.29 -2.88 6.93
CA LEU A 202 -0.64 -1.58 6.82
C LEU A 202 -1.30 -0.60 7.76
N ASN A 203 -0.51 0.29 8.34
CA ASN A 203 -1.01 1.44 9.06
C ASN A 203 -0.55 2.71 8.35
N ALA A 204 -1.46 3.68 8.22
CA ALA A 204 -1.10 4.99 7.69
C ALA A 204 -0.18 5.72 8.68
N LEU A 205 0.83 6.39 8.14
CA LEU A 205 1.61 7.41 8.84
C LEU A 205 1.36 8.73 8.11
N TYR A 206 1.40 9.84 8.83
CA TYR A 206 0.99 11.16 8.31
C TYR A 206 2.17 12.15 8.37
N PRO A 207 3.18 11.99 7.50
CA PRO A 207 4.31 12.92 7.42
C PRO A 207 3.82 14.29 6.94
N ASN A 208 4.47 15.34 7.43
CA ASN A 208 4.15 16.72 7.06
C ASN A 208 4.69 17.14 5.68
N PHE A 209 5.21 16.21 4.87
CA PHE A 209 5.70 16.49 3.53
C PHE A 209 5.54 15.28 2.60
N VAL A 210 5.59 15.57 1.31
CA VAL A 210 5.56 14.56 0.24
C VAL A 210 6.92 14.57 -0.47
N GLY A 211 7.55 13.41 -0.61
CA GLY A 211 8.76 13.23 -1.38
C GLY A 211 8.49 13.44 -2.88
N GLN A 212 9.06 14.48 -3.47
CA GLN A 212 8.90 14.77 -4.90
C GLN A 212 9.67 13.78 -5.78
N ASN A 213 9.12 13.41 -6.94
CA ASN A 213 9.72 12.50 -7.92
C ASN A 213 10.07 11.12 -7.34
N ARG A 214 9.26 10.65 -6.39
CA ARG A 214 9.40 9.35 -5.72
C ARG A 214 8.15 8.51 -5.92
N ILE A 215 8.26 7.21 -5.66
CA ILE A 215 7.15 6.28 -5.86
C ILE A 215 6.07 6.54 -4.80
N PRO A 216 4.80 6.77 -5.20
CA PRO A 216 3.69 6.86 -4.24
C PRO A 216 3.58 5.61 -3.39
N ARG A 217 3.20 5.77 -2.11
CA ARG A 217 3.17 4.65 -1.15
C ARG A 217 2.32 3.49 -1.63
N LEU A 218 1.19 3.77 -2.27
CA LEU A 218 0.26 2.72 -2.73
C LEU A 218 0.91 1.76 -3.72
N ILE A 219 1.84 2.24 -4.54
CA ILE A 219 2.54 1.41 -5.52
C ILE A 219 3.47 0.42 -4.81
N ILE A 220 4.12 0.85 -3.72
CA ILE A 220 4.91 -0.03 -2.86
C ILE A 220 4.00 -1.00 -2.11
N ASN A 221 2.88 -0.52 -1.57
CA ASN A 221 1.88 -1.35 -0.92
C ASN A 221 1.37 -2.47 -1.85
N ARG A 222 1.11 -2.15 -3.11
CA ARG A 222 0.70 -3.13 -4.12
C ARG A 222 1.79 -4.16 -4.40
N ALA A 223 3.06 -3.73 -4.43
CA ALA A 223 4.22 -4.60 -4.62
C ALA A 223 4.45 -5.59 -3.47
N LEU A 224 3.96 -5.29 -2.26
CA LEU A 224 4.01 -6.24 -1.13
C LEU A 224 3.29 -7.56 -1.44
N LEU A 225 2.24 -7.53 -2.28
CA LEU A 225 1.50 -8.73 -2.68
C LEU A 225 2.31 -9.65 -3.61
N SER A 226 3.49 -9.24 -4.06
CA SER A 226 4.39 -10.02 -4.93
C SER A 226 5.61 -10.57 -4.18
N ILE A 227 5.87 -10.09 -2.96
CA ILE A 227 7.08 -10.41 -2.18
C ILE A 227 7.14 -11.90 -1.83
N ALA A 228 8.25 -12.54 -2.19
CA ALA A 228 8.43 -13.97 -1.98
C ALA A 228 9.04 -14.32 -0.61
N ASP A 229 9.91 -13.46 -0.10
CA ASP A 229 10.68 -13.67 1.12
C ASP A 229 11.13 -12.34 1.74
N GLU A 230 11.71 -12.40 2.94
CA GLU A 230 12.13 -11.23 3.70
C GLU A 230 13.27 -10.44 3.03
N ASN A 231 14.15 -11.11 2.27
CA ASN A 231 15.21 -10.43 1.55
C ASN A 231 14.65 -9.51 0.46
N GLN A 232 13.66 -10.00 -0.31
CA GLN A 232 12.96 -9.16 -1.29
C GLN A 232 12.20 -8.01 -0.62
N LEU A 233 11.63 -8.23 0.57
CA LEU A 233 10.96 -7.18 1.33
C LEU A 233 11.95 -6.08 1.74
N ASP A 234 13.09 -6.47 2.33
CA ASP A 234 14.15 -5.54 2.72
C ASP A 234 14.71 -4.79 1.50
N GLU A 235 14.96 -5.48 0.38
CA GLU A 235 15.39 -4.85 -0.86
C GLU A 235 14.39 -3.79 -1.33
N LEU A 236 13.09 -4.12 -1.41
CA LEU A 236 12.06 -3.19 -1.83
C LEU A 236 12.01 -1.93 -0.93
N ILE A 237 12.02 -2.13 0.39
CA ILE A 237 11.89 -1.06 1.38
C ILE A 237 13.12 -0.15 1.43
N HIS A 238 14.32 -0.69 1.24
CA HIS A 238 15.56 0.08 1.35
C HIS A 238 16.00 0.74 0.05
N THR A 239 15.65 0.18 -1.11
CA THR A 239 16.17 0.63 -2.41
C THR A 239 15.22 1.53 -3.19
N ILE A 240 13.91 1.41 -3.00
CA ILE A 240 12.93 2.19 -3.76
C ILE A 240 12.56 3.47 -3.00
N PRO A 241 12.88 4.68 -3.52
CA PRO A 241 12.54 5.93 -2.85
C PRO A 241 11.02 6.12 -2.81
N ILE A 242 10.44 6.23 -1.60
CA ILE A 242 8.99 6.43 -1.43
C ILE A 242 8.64 7.90 -1.28
N ALA A 243 7.44 8.27 -1.73
CA ALA A 243 6.93 9.64 -1.62
C ALA A 243 6.24 9.92 -0.28
N TYR A 244 5.79 8.88 0.44
CA TYR A 244 4.96 9.05 1.63
C TYR A 244 5.19 7.92 2.63
N ALA A 245 5.02 8.21 3.91
CA ALA A 245 5.30 7.27 4.97
C ALA A 245 4.13 6.30 5.21
N PHE A 246 4.46 5.09 5.65
CA PHE A 246 3.49 4.10 6.09
C PHE A 246 4.18 3.07 6.97
N CYS A 247 3.39 2.20 7.59
CA CYS A 247 3.87 1.10 8.41
C CYS A 247 3.43 -0.23 7.79
N ILE A 248 4.32 -1.21 7.80
CA ILE A 248 4.08 -2.59 7.36
C ILE A 248 4.15 -3.49 8.58
N ASN A 249 3.14 -4.33 8.77
CA ASN A 249 3.13 -5.39 9.77
C ASN A 249 2.89 -6.71 9.06
N GLY A 250 3.65 -7.76 9.31
CA GLY A 250 3.44 -9.01 8.60
C GLY A 250 4.26 -10.18 9.09
N ALA A 251 4.15 -11.29 8.36
CA ALA A 251 5.02 -12.45 8.50
C ALA A 251 4.92 -13.37 7.28
N PHE A 252 5.93 -14.22 7.11
CA PHE A 252 5.93 -15.30 6.13
C PHE A 252 5.44 -16.60 6.78
N PHE A 253 4.14 -16.87 6.67
CA PHE A 253 3.47 -18.00 7.33
C PHE A 253 3.74 -19.37 6.69
N ARG A 254 4.35 -19.39 5.49
CA ARG A 254 4.68 -20.63 4.75
C ARG A 254 6.11 -21.11 4.95
N VAL A 255 6.91 -20.43 5.78
CA VAL A 255 8.28 -20.84 6.08
C VAL A 255 8.25 -22.25 6.68
N ARG A 256 8.98 -23.19 6.06
CA ARG A 256 8.94 -24.63 6.38
C ARG A 256 9.44 -24.95 7.80
N ASN A 257 10.20 -24.04 8.40
CA ASN A 257 10.62 -24.12 9.77
C ASN A 257 9.85 -23.07 10.61
N LYS A 258 8.96 -23.54 11.49
CA LYS A 258 8.20 -22.65 12.38
C LYS A 258 9.12 -21.93 13.38
N ASP A 259 10.28 -22.50 13.68
CA ASP A 259 11.24 -21.94 14.62
C ASP A 259 11.87 -20.65 14.07
N THR A 260 11.90 -20.47 12.74
CA THR A 260 12.41 -19.27 12.08
C THR A 260 11.31 -18.27 11.68
N CYS A 261 10.04 -18.65 11.81
CA CYS A 261 8.93 -17.76 11.49
C CYS A 261 8.74 -16.73 12.61
N HIS A 262 8.78 -15.45 12.26
CA HIS A 262 8.60 -14.35 13.20
C HIS A 262 7.71 -13.27 12.57
N LEU A 263 7.12 -12.41 13.40
CA LEU A 263 6.39 -11.24 12.90
C LEU A 263 7.36 -10.08 12.76
N ILE A 264 7.11 -9.27 11.75
CA ILE A 264 7.91 -8.11 11.38
C ILE A 264 7.04 -6.87 11.40
N ASN A 265 7.62 -5.78 11.88
CA ASN A 265 7.08 -4.44 11.75
C ASN A 265 8.15 -3.54 11.10
N TYR A 266 7.72 -2.77 10.10
CA TYR A 266 8.50 -1.70 9.51
C TYR A 266 7.73 -0.40 9.64
N GLU A 267 8.40 0.66 10.07
CA GLU A 267 7.97 2.03 9.81
C GLU A 267 8.94 2.65 8.81
N LEU A 268 8.40 3.18 7.72
CA LEU A 268 9.21 3.75 6.66
C LEU A 268 8.63 5.06 6.16
N GLY A 269 9.52 5.98 5.80
CA GLY A 269 9.16 7.32 5.34
C GLY A 269 10.20 7.93 4.41
N PRO A 270 9.81 8.91 3.57
CA PRO A 270 10.75 9.66 2.77
C PRO A 270 11.79 10.38 3.65
N LYS A 271 13.05 10.44 3.20
CA LYS A 271 14.01 11.44 3.72
C LYS A 271 13.91 12.74 2.95
N PHE A 272 14.05 13.89 3.62
CA PHE A 272 13.95 15.19 2.94
C PHE A 272 15.05 15.39 1.88
N ASN A 273 16.31 15.11 2.21
CA ASN A 273 17.50 15.40 1.38
C ASN A 273 18.21 14.16 0.82
N SER A 274 17.52 13.03 0.67
CA SER A 274 18.13 11.79 0.18
C SER A 274 17.11 10.96 -0.59
N GLU A 275 17.57 10.24 -1.62
CA GLU A 275 16.78 9.24 -2.33
C GLU A 275 16.60 7.95 -1.52
N THR A 276 17.13 7.86 -0.29
CA THR A 276 16.90 6.72 0.60
C THR A 276 15.72 6.95 1.54
N ASN A 277 15.16 5.88 2.06
CA ASN A 277 14.08 5.92 3.04
C ASN A 277 14.63 5.99 4.48
N PHE A 278 13.89 6.62 5.39
CA PHE A 278 13.97 6.29 6.81
C PHE A 278 13.28 4.95 6.99
N VAL A 279 13.93 4.02 7.69
CA VAL A 279 13.40 2.68 7.95
C VAL A 279 13.71 2.32 9.39
N SER A 280 12.67 2.00 10.15
CA SER A 280 12.75 1.34 11.45
C SER A 280 12.21 -0.08 11.28
N LYS A 281 13.00 -1.09 11.67
CA LYS A 281 12.63 -2.51 11.60
C LYS A 281 12.55 -3.08 13.01
N CYS A 282 11.46 -3.75 13.33
CA CYS A 282 11.24 -4.43 14.60
C CYS A 282 10.85 -5.89 14.34
N LEU A 283 11.51 -6.80 15.05
CA LEU A 283 11.22 -8.23 15.03
C LEU A 283 10.44 -8.61 16.30
N ILE A 284 9.32 -9.31 16.14
CA ILE A 284 8.50 -9.79 17.25
C ILE A 284 8.80 -11.28 17.42
N LEU A 285 9.75 -11.54 18.31
CA LEU A 285 10.28 -12.87 18.62
C LEU A 285 9.65 -13.42 19.90
N ASN A 286 9.48 -14.74 19.98
CA ASN A 286 9.24 -15.39 21.25
C ASN A 286 10.55 -15.52 22.05
N ASN A 287 10.45 -15.93 23.32
CA ASN A 287 11.61 -16.01 24.22
C ASN A 287 12.72 -16.96 23.73
N GLU A 288 12.40 -18.03 23.01
CA GLU A 288 13.40 -18.97 22.50
C GLU A 288 14.11 -18.39 21.28
N GLN A 289 13.35 -17.83 20.34
CA GLN A 289 13.86 -17.12 19.17
C GLN A 289 14.75 -15.94 19.58
N TYR A 290 14.34 -15.18 20.60
CA TYR A 290 15.12 -14.06 21.10
C TYR A 290 16.48 -14.50 21.66
N ARG A 291 16.55 -15.62 22.40
CA ARG A 291 17.84 -16.17 22.88
C ARG A 291 18.74 -16.59 21.73
N GLN A 292 18.19 -17.29 20.73
CA GLN A 292 18.93 -17.69 19.53
C GLN A 292 19.47 -16.47 18.77
N TYR A 293 18.63 -15.44 18.60
CA TYR A 293 19.01 -14.20 17.95
C TYR A 293 20.14 -13.48 18.71
N GLN A 294 20.05 -13.41 20.04
CA GLN A 294 21.12 -12.84 20.87
C GLN A 294 22.44 -13.62 20.70
N GLU A 295 22.40 -14.95 20.70
CA GLU A 295 23.59 -15.78 20.49
C GLU A 295 24.23 -15.54 19.11
N CYS A 296 23.45 -15.49 18.02
CA CYS A 296 23.93 -15.10 16.69
C CYS A 296 24.60 -13.72 16.70
N TYR A 297 23.94 -12.75 17.32
CA TYR A 297 24.39 -11.35 17.37
C TYR A 297 25.70 -11.20 18.15
N PHE A 298 25.82 -11.85 19.32
CA PHE A 298 27.04 -11.86 20.12
C PHE A 298 28.22 -12.57 19.41
N LEU A 299 27.93 -13.55 18.57
CA LEU A 299 28.94 -14.31 17.82
C LEU A 299 29.30 -13.70 16.45
N GLY A 300 28.67 -12.58 16.06
CA GLY A 300 28.95 -11.89 14.80
C GLY A 300 28.48 -12.62 13.54
N TYR A 301 27.59 -13.60 13.66
CA TYR A 301 27.02 -14.34 12.53
C TYR A 301 25.70 -13.69 12.11
N PHE A 302 25.78 -12.55 11.44
CA PHE A 302 24.59 -11.81 10.97
C PHE A 302 23.85 -12.52 9.83
N ASP A 303 24.56 -13.26 8.95
CA ASP A 303 23.96 -13.91 7.77
C ASP A 303 23.36 -15.31 8.05
N LYS A 304 23.31 -15.75 9.31
CA LYS A 304 22.86 -17.11 9.71
C LYS A 304 21.62 -17.10 10.62
N CYS A 305 21.17 -15.91 10.98
CA CYS A 305 19.89 -15.62 11.59
C CYS A 305 19.08 -14.85 10.52
#